data_AF-A0A7C6EFT0-F1
#
_entry.id   AF-A0A7C6EFT0-F1
#
_cell.length_a   1.000
_cell.length_b   1.000
_cell.length_c   1.000
_cell.angle_alpha   90.00
_cell.angle_beta   90.00
_cell.angle_gamma   90.00
#
_symmetry.space_group_name_H-M   'P 1'
#
loop_
_entity.id
_entity.type
_entity.pdbx_description
1 polymer ?
#
loop_
_entity_poly.entity_id
_entity_poly.type
_entity_poly.pdbx_seq_one_letter_code
_entity_poly.pdbx_strand_id
1 'polypeptide(L)'
;MKFIKNFRFWRLVWTLFVTYYFINFTRNFFDDAVPQKATIPTVLFFILTVWLAFEYYFGSPFFQSGQVEMLPIWRGFFALFFYPFAGFCVADYVWLHWGQLDFFYPVINILGILIFSLGVLLRLYSLFILLKMEEKKFTPIGIFRILRQPRYLATMIQLIGIALALSSYWGLIFAVGIGLPLILAEVRYEEKVLVHHFKTEYINYTKSVPVLFPKFRK
;
A
#
# COMPACT_ATOMS: atom_id res chain seq x y z
N MET A 1 5.12 1.22 -17.88
CA MET A 1 5.90 0.65 -16.73
C MET A 1 6.26 -0.78 -17.09
N LYS A 2 7.50 -1.23 -16.89
CA LYS A 2 7.91 -2.58 -17.32
C LYS A 2 7.51 -3.66 -16.30
N PHE A 3 6.24 -4.05 -16.30
CA PHE A 3 5.79 -5.22 -15.55
C PHE A 3 6.42 -6.51 -16.08
N ILE A 4 6.65 -7.47 -15.19
CA ILE A 4 7.14 -8.79 -15.57
C ILE A 4 5.92 -9.63 -15.95
N LYS A 5 5.71 -9.80 -17.26
CA LYS A 5 4.61 -10.61 -17.82
C LYS A 5 5.00 -12.09 -17.98
N ASN A 6 6.29 -12.38 -18.09
CA ASN A 6 6.79 -13.74 -18.30
C ASN A 6 7.20 -14.40 -16.98
N PHE A 7 6.95 -15.70 -16.86
CA PHE A 7 7.37 -16.49 -15.72
C PHE A 7 8.89 -16.45 -15.52
N ARG A 8 9.35 -16.25 -14.29
CA ARG A 8 10.77 -16.22 -13.92
C ARG A 8 11.03 -17.15 -12.76
N PHE A 9 11.41 -18.40 -13.06
CA PHE A 9 11.61 -19.47 -12.07
C PHE A 9 12.52 -19.04 -10.90
N TRP A 10 13.73 -18.57 -11.17
CA TRP A 10 14.68 -18.17 -10.12
C TRP A 10 14.19 -17.00 -9.26
N ARG A 11 13.44 -16.07 -9.86
CA ARG A 11 12.80 -14.98 -9.11
C ARG A 11 11.71 -15.53 -8.18
N LEU A 12 10.92 -16.49 -8.64
CA LEU A 12 9.89 -17.14 -7.82
C LEU A 12 10.52 -17.85 -6.62
N VAL A 13 11.54 -18.69 -6.86
CA VAL A 13 12.24 -19.42 -5.79
C VAL A 13 12.81 -18.46 -4.75
N TRP A 14 13.50 -17.40 -5.18
CA TRP A 14 14.00 -16.36 -4.28
C TRP A 14 12.88 -15.68 -3.48
N THR A 15 11.78 -15.32 -4.16
CA THR A 15 10.63 -14.68 -3.52
C THR A 15 10.04 -15.60 -2.46
N LEU A 16 9.82 -16.88 -2.75
CA LEU A 16 9.27 -17.84 -1.79
C LEU A 16 10.19 -18.05 -0.59
N PHE A 17 11.50 -18.17 -0.81
CA PHE A 17 12.48 -18.32 0.25
C PHE A 17 12.47 -17.13 1.22
N VAL A 18 12.56 -15.90 0.69
CA VAL A 18 12.53 -14.68 1.49
C VAL A 18 11.19 -14.52 2.21
N THR A 19 10.07 -14.82 1.55
CA THR A 19 8.72 -14.79 2.16
C THR A 19 8.64 -15.74 3.36
N TYR A 20 9.11 -16.97 3.20
CA TYR A 20 9.12 -17.97 4.27
C TYR A 20 9.97 -17.50 5.45
N TYR A 21 11.17 -16.97 5.19
CA TYR A 21 12.02 -16.41 6.23
C TYR A 21 11.32 -15.29 7.01
N PHE A 22 10.75 -14.30 6.34
CA PHE A 22 10.08 -13.16 6.99
C PHE A 22 8.86 -13.59 7.81
N ILE A 23 8.06 -14.54 7.34
CA ILE A 23 6.91 -15.07 8.10
C ILE A 23 7.39 -15.73 9.39
N ASN A 24 8.41 -16.58 9.34
CA ASN A 24 8.91 -17.25 10.55
C ASN A 24 9.58 -16.25 11.51
N PHE A 25 10.37 -15.31 10.97
CA PHE A 25 11.00 -14.27 11.79
C PHE A 25 9.95 -13.42 12.51
N THR A 26 8.94 -12.91 11.81
CA THR A 26 7.91 -12.06 12.41
C THR A 26 7.06 -12.81 13.43
N ARG A 27 6.68 -14.07 13.14
CA ARG A 27 5.99 -14.92 14.10
C ARG A 27 6.78 -15.10 15.39
N ASN A 28 8.03 -15.57 15.29
CA ASN A 28 8.88 -15.80 16.46
C ASN A 28 9.10 -14.50 17.25
N PHE A 29 9.34 -13.39 16.55
CA PHE A 29 9.50 -12.08 17.18
C PHE A 29 8.28 -11.68 18.02
N PHE A 30 7.05 -11.81 17.51
CA PHE A 30 5.86 -11.44 18.27
C PHE A 30 5.50 -12.45 19.36
N ASP A 31 5.73 -13.74 19.12
CA ASP A 31 5.56 -14.80 20.12
C ASP A 31 6.50 -14.58 21.33
N ASP A 32 7.73 -14.11 21.10
CA ASP A 32 8.69 -13.78 22.16
C ASP A 32 8.40 -12.43 22.83
N ALA A 33 8.09 -11.40 22.04
CA ALA A 33 7.98 -10.03 22.54
C ALA A 33 6.64 -9.73 23.21
N VAL A 34 5.53 -10.30 22.72
CA VAL A 34 4.17 -10.07 23.27
C VAL A 34 3.31 -11.35 23.22
N PRO A 35 3.68 -12.44 23.94
CA PRO A 35 3.09 -13.76 23.75
C PRO A 35 1.55 -13.80 23.84
N GLN A 36 0.96 -13.00 24.74
CA GLN A 36 -0.49 -12.99 24.97
C GLN A 36 -1.30 -12.28 23.86
N LYS A 37 -0.66 -11.40 23.08
CA LYS A 37 -1.30 -10.62 22.01
C LYS A 37 -0.66 -10.85 20.63
N ALA A 38 0.25 -11.81 20.51
CA ALA A 38 1.07 -12.05 19.31
C ALA A 38 0.26 -12.36 18.04
N THR A 39 -0.95 -12.91 18.16
CA THR A 39 -1.78 -13.35 17.03
C THR A 39 -2.08 -12.22 16.04
N ILE A 40 -2.46 -11.04 16.54
CA ILE A 40 -2.87 -9.90 15.69
C ILE A 40 -1.72 -9.39 14.82
N PRO A 41 -0.58 -8.96 15.39
CA PRO A 41 0.55 -8.52 14.58
C PRO A 41 1.09 -9.64 13.69
N THR A 42 1.09 -10.90 14.14
CA THR A 42 1.51 -12.03 13.30
C THR A 42 0.64 -12.18 12.05
N VAL A 43 -0.69 -12.11 12.19
CA VAL A 43 -1.61 -12.17 11.05
C VAL A 43 -1.43 -10.97 10.11
N LEU A 44 -1.30 -9.76 10.66
CA LEU A 44 -1.04 -8.55 9.87
C LEU A 44 0.25 -8.69 9.04
N PHE A 45 1.35 -9.09 9.68
CA PHE A 45 2.65 -9.23 9.02
C PHE A 45 2.70 -10.41 8.05
N PHE A 46 1.93 -11.48 8.28
CA PHE A 46 1.73 -12.55 7.30
C PHE A 46 1.09 -11.99 6.01
N ILE A 47 -0.04 -11.28 6.13
CA ILE A 47 -0.73 -10.68 4.96
C ILE A 47 0.17 -9.67 4.25
N LEU A 48 0.84 -8.80 5.02
CA LEU A 48 1.80 -7.82 4.52
C LEU A 48 2.90 -8.50 3.69
N THR A 49 3.51 -9.55 4.24
CA THR A 49 4.64 -10.25 3.60
C THR A 49 4.19 -10.96 2.32
N VAL A 50 3.06 -11.67 2.34
CA VAL A 50 2.52 -12.36 1.17
C VAL A 50 2.18 -11.36 0.05
N TRP A 51 1.57 -10.23 0.39
CA TRP A 51 1.27 -9.20 -0.61
C TRP A 51 2.52 -8.52 -1.16
N LEU A 52 3.51 -8.17 -0.32
CA LEU A 52 4.79 -7.61 -0.78
C LEU A 52 5.54 -8.59 -1.68
N ALA A 53 5.51 -9.88 -1.36
CA ALA A 53 6.09 -10.94 -2.19
C ALA A 53 5.43 -11.01 -3.57
N PHE A 54 4.09 -10.92 -3.62
CA PHE A 54 3.35 -10.87 -4.87
C PHE A 54 3.71 -9.65 -5.72
N GLU A 55 3.67 -8.45 -5.14
CA GLU A 55 4.02 -7.20 -5.82
C GLU A 55 5.48 -7.19 -6.31
N TYR A 56 6.39 -7.70 -5.47
CA TYR A 56 7.78 -7.90 -5.85
C TYR A 56 7.90 -8.83 -7.06
N TYR A 57 7.25 -9.99 -7.07
CA TYR A 57 7.37 -10.96 -8.16
C TYR A 57 6.97 -10.36 -9.53
N PHE A 58 5.87 -9.62 -9.59
CA PHE A 58 5.39 -9.00 -10.83
C PHE A 58 6.13 -7.72 -11.25
N GLY A 59 7.15 -7.30 -10.50
CA GLY A 59 7.92 -6.10 -10.81
C GLY A 59 7.12 -4.83 -10.59
N SER A 60 6.22 -4.84 -9.62
CA SER A 60 5.45 -3.69 -9.16
C SER A 60 5.82 -3.39 -7.72
N PRO A 61 7.01 -2.82 -7.43
CA PRO A 61 7.42 -2.55 -6.06
C PRO A 61 6.35 -1.76 -5.31
N PHE A 62 6.19 -2.04 -4.01
CA PHE A 62 5.25 -1.31 -3.17
C PHE A 62 5.44 0.23 -3.26
N PHE A 63 6.69 0.67 -3.32
CA PHE A 63 7.09 2.08 -3.50
C PHE A 63 6.84 2.64 -4.92
N GLN A 64 6.10 1.91 -5.77
CA GLN A 64 5.66 2.33 -7.10
C GLN A 64 4.15 2.13 -7.22
N SER A 65 3.40 3.08 -6.65
CA SER A 65 1.93 3.06 -6.69
C SER A 65 1.37 3.55 -8.04
N GLY A 66 2.15 4.31 -8.81
CA GLY A 66 1.73 4.96 -10.04
C GLY A 66 1.68 4.13 -11.32
N GLN A 67 1.06 4.70 -12.37
CA GLN A 67 1.04 4.22 -13.75
C GLN A 67 2.36 4.52 -14.49
N VAL A 68 3.07 5.54 -14.01
CA VAL A 68 4.34 6.02 -14.57
C VAL A 68 5.49 5.57 -13.69
N GLU A 69 6.62 5.27 -14.32
CA GLU A 69 7.88 5.05 -13.61
C GLU A 69 8.28 6.30 -12.83
N MET A 70 8.19 6.22 -11.50
CA MET A 70 8.57 7.30 -10.61
C MET A 70 10.10 7.49 -10.53
N LEU A 71 10.56 8.73 -10.31
CA LEU A 71 11.98 9.01 -10.07
C LEU A 71 12.49 8.25 -8.83
N PRO A 72 13.73 7.73 -8.85
CA PRO A 72 14.31 6.98 -7.72
C PRO A 72 14.27 7.71 -6.39
N ILE A 73 14.45 9.04 -6.39
CA ILE A 73 14.48 9.85 -5.17
C ILE A 73 13.14 9.83 -4.42
N TRP A 74 12.02 9.90 -5.15
CA TRP A 74 10.69 9.86 -4.54
C TRP A 74 10.37 8.48 -3.95
N ARG A 75 10.78 7.41 -4.65
CA ARG A 75 10.69 6.04 -4.12
C ARG A 75 11.44 5.92 -2.80
N GLY A 76 12.62 6.55 -2.72
CA GLY A 76 13.43 6.64 -1.51
C GLY A 76 12.69 7.34 -0.38
N PHE A 77 12.10 8.51 -0.63
CA PHE A 77 11.32 9.25 0.38
C PHE A 77 10.14 8.43 0.93
N PHE A 78 9.38 7.77 0.07
CA PHE A 78 8.25 6.95 0.52
C PHE A 78 8.72 5.73 1.31
N ALA A 79 9.83 5.10 0.92
CA ALA A 79 10.44 4.00 1.69
C ALA A 79 10.96 4.45 3.06
N LEU A 80 11.63 5.61 3.12
CA LEU A 80 12.12 6.22 4.35
C LEU A 80 10.99 6.66 5.28
N PHE A 81 9.77 6.85 4.77
CA PHE A 81 8.60 7.05 5.60
C PHE A 81 7.97 5.71 6.03
N PHE A 82 7.66 4.83 5.09
CA PHE A 82 6.87 3.63 5.35
C PHE A 82 7.53 2.66 6.33
N TYR A 83 8.82 2.38 6.18
CA TYR A 83 9.50 1.41 7.06
C TYR A 83 9.62 1.94 8.50
N PRO A 84 10.08 3.17 8.76
CA PRO A 84 10.04 3.75 10.10
C PRO A 84 8.62 3.89 10.65
N PHE A 85 7.63 4.21 9.80
CA PHE A 85 6.23 4.25 10.20
C PHE A 85 5.74 2.88 10.74
N ALA A 86 5.96 1.81 9.98
CA ALA A 86 5.57 0.46 10.39
C ALA A 86 6.36 0.01 11.63
N GLY A 87 7.67 0.29 11.67
CA GLY A 87 8.53 0.01 12.81
C GLY A 87 8.10 0.77 14.07
N PHE A 88 7.69 2.02 13.93
CA PHE A 88 7.14 2.82 15.03
C PHE A 88 5.82 2.22 15.53
N CYS A 89 4.89 1.83 14.66
CA CYS A 89 3.63 1.20 15.09
C CYS A 89 3.89 -0.12 15.84
N VAL A 90 4.87 -0.91 15.39
CA VAL A 90 5.32 -2.10 16.12
C VAL A 90 5.94 -1.73 17.46
N ALA A 91 6.81 -0.73 17.49
CA ALA A 91 7.48 -0.32 18.71
C ALA A 91 6.50 0.22 19.76
N ASP A 92 5.49 0.98 19.32
CA ASP A 92 4.40 1.47 20.15
C ASP A 92 3.54 0.32 20.71
N TYR A 93 3.27 -0.69 19.88
CA TYR A 93 2.51 -1.87 20.29
C TYR A 93 3.26 -2.77 21.29
N VAL A 94 4.56 -2.95 21.09
CA VAL A 94 5.38 -3.92 21.84
C VAL A 94 6.02 -3.31 23.09
N TRP A 95 6.53 -2.08 23.02
CA TRP A 95 7.38 -1.51 24.08
C TRP A 95 6.93 -0.15 24.61
N LEU A 96 6.59 0.81 23.73
CA LEU A 96 6.41 2.19 24.16
C LEU A 96 5.06 2.44 24.82
N HIS A 97 4.00 1.86 24.26
CA HIS A 97 2.62 2.01 24.72
C HIS A 97 2.15 3.47 24.87
N TRP A 98 2.68 4.39 24.06
CA TRP A 98 2.40 5.83 24.18
C TRP A 98 1.05 6.24 23.59
N GLY A 99 0.53 5.48 22.63
CA GLY A 99 -0.70 5.81 21.90
C GLY A 99 -1.67 4.65 21.78
N GLN A 100 -1.62 3.66 22.68
CA GLN A 100 -2.38 2.43 22.54
C GLN A 100 -3.88 2.62 22.78
N LEU A 101 -4.68 2.26 21.78
CA LEU A 101 -6.15 2.27 21.82
C LEU A 101 -6.70 0.96 22.42
N ASP A 102 -6.18 0.55 23.59
CA ASP A 102 -6.46 -0.75 24.20
C ASP A 102 -7.93 -0.95 24.65
N PHE A 103 -8.68 0.14 24.88
CA PHE A 103 -10.08 0.08 25.34
C PHE A 103 -11.00 -0.72 24.40
N PHE A 104 -10.66 -0.83 23.12
CA PHE A 104 -11.43 -1.55 22.11
C PHE A 104 -10.76 -2.84 21.62
N TYR A 105 -9.78 -3.37 22.36
CA TYR A 105 -9.12 -4.64 21.99
C TYR A 105 -10.10 -5.84 22.13
N PRO A 106 -10.14 -6.79 21.18
CA PRO A 106 -9.40 -6.85 19.91
C PRO A 106 -10.16 -6.26 18.71
N VAL A 107 -11.32 -5.62 18.92
CA VAL A 107 -12.23 -5.17 17.86
C VAL A 107 -11.55 -4.18 16.90
N ILE A 108 -10.89 -3.14 17.44
CA ILE A 108 -10.21 -2.14 16.59
C ILE A 108 -9.08 -2.74 15.76
N ASN A 109 -8.39 -3.73 16.32
CA ASN A 109 -7.29 -4.42 15.66
C ASN A 109 -7.78 -5.30 14.51
N ILE A 110 -8.86 -6.05 14.73
CA ILE A 110 -9.50 -6.86 13.69
C ILE A 110 -10.01 -5.96 12.57
N LEU A 111 -10.65 -4.83 12.90
CA LEU A 111 -11.04 -3.83 11.91
C LEU A 111 -9.81 -3.29 11.16
N GLY A 112 -8.70 -3.04 11.83
CA GLY A 112 -7.43 -2.66 11.20
C GLY A 112 -6.92 -3.68 10.19
N ILE A 113 -6.94 -4.96 10.52
CA ILE A 113 -6.57 -6.06 9.60
C ILE A 113 -7.52 -6.10 8.40
N LEU A 114 -8.83 -5.94 8.62
CA LEU A 114 -9.83 -5.92 7.55
C LEU A 114 -9.61 -4.72 6.61
N ILE A 115 -9.36 -3.53 7.16
CA ILE A 115 -9.06 -2.31 6.42
C ILE A 115 -7.75 -2.49 5.63
N PHE A 116 -6.70 -3.00 6.25
CA PHE A 116 -5.44 -3.30 5.57
C PHE A 116 -5.63 -4.27 4.39
N SER A 117 -6.39 -5.34 4.62
CA SER A 117 -6.71 -6.36 3.61
C SER A 117 -7.54 -5.79 2.46
N LEU A 118 -8.50 -4.90 2.74
CA LEU A 118 -9.24 -4.16 1.72
C LEU A 118 -8.29 -3.32 0.85
N GLY A 119 -7.31 -2.65 1.47
CA GLY A 119 -6.27 -1.92 0.76
C GLY A 119 -5.45 -2.84 -0.15
N VAL A 120 -5.01 -4.01 0.35
CA VAL A 120 -4.31 -5.03 -0.46
C VAL A 120 -5.16 -5.44 -1.67
N LEU A 121 -6.44 -5.75 -1.47
CA LEU A 121 -7.35 -6.17 -2.55
C LEU A 121 -7.53 -5.07 -3.60
N LEU A 122 -7.79 -3.83 -3.18
CA LEU A 122 -7.93 -2.69 -4.09
C LEU A 122 -6.65 -2.46 -4.90
N ARG A 123 -5.50 -2.64 -4.25
CA ARG A 123 -4.19 -2.46 -4.89
C ARG A 123 -3.91 -3.52 -5.94
N LEU A 124 -4.17 -4.79 -5.61
CA LEU A 124 -4.02 -5.91 -6.55
C LEU A 124 -5.02 -5.81 -7.71
N TYR A 125 -6.27 -5.45 -7.43
CA TYR A 125 -7.29 -5.23 -8.46
C TYR A 125 -6.85 -4.15 -9.45
N SER A 126 -6.34 -3.02 -8.94
CA SER A 126 -5.81 -1.93 -9.77
C SER A 126 -4.60 -2.38 -10.59
N LEU A 127 -3.70 -3.18 -10.01
CA LEU A 127 -2.55 -3.77 -10.71
C LEU A 127 -3.00 -4.65 -11.90
N PHE A 128 -3.97 -5.54 -11.69
CA PHE A 128 -4.49 -6.39 -12.77
C PHE A 128 -5.14 -5.60 -13.89
N ILE A 129 -5.78 -4.47 -13.59
CA ILE A 129 -6.29 -3.57 -14.63
C ILE A 129 -5.14 -2.92 -15.39
N LEU A 130 -4.13 -2.39 -14.70
CA LEU A 130 -2.96 -1.76 -15.34
C LEU A 130 -2.20 -2.74 -16.25
N LEU A 131 -2.09 -4.02 -15.86
CA LEU A 131 -1.47 -5.05 -16.69
C LEU A 131 -2.20 -5.29 -18.02
N LYS A 132 -3.50 -5.02 -18.05
CA LYS A 132 -4.36 -5.13 -19.24
C LYS A 132 -4.42 -3.85 -20.08
N MET A 133 -4.03 -2.70 -19.53
CA MET A 133 -4.05 -1.43 -20.25
C MET A 133 -2.89 -1.38 -21.26
N GLU A 134 -3.19 -0.91 -22.47
CA GLU A 134 -2.17 -0.68 -23.50
C GLU A 134 -1.43 0.63 -23.25
N GLU A 135 -0.10 0.63 -23.46
CA GLU A 135 0.73 1.82 -23.22
C GLU A 135 0.49 2.94 -24.25
N LYS A 136 -0.12 2.65 -25.41
CA LYS A 136 -0.21 3.61 -26.52
C LYS A 136 -1.39 4.59 -26.44
N LYS A 137 -2.47 4.25 -25.71
CA LYS A 137 -3.67 5.10 -25.64
C LYS A 137 -4.28 5.09 -24.24
N PHE A 138 -4.62 6.26 -23.73
CA PHE A 138 -5.21 6.35 -22.40
C PHE A 138 -6.70 6.03 -22.44
N THR A 139 -7.04 4.76 -22.25
CA THR A 139 -8.45 4.31 -22.15
C THR A 139 -8.71 3.84 -20.73
N PRO A 140 -9.37 4.63 -19.86
CA PRO A 140 -9.65 4.20 -18.49
C PRO A 140 -10.63 3.02 -18.48
N ILE A 141 -10.26 1.95 -17.78
CA ILE A 141 -11.07 0.72 -17.64
C ILE A 141 -11.21 0.39 -16.15
N GLY A 142 -12.31 -0.26 -15.79
CA GLY A 142 -12.56 -0.74 -14.42
C GLY A 142 -12.55 0.40 -13.39
N ILE A 143 -11.83 0.21 -12.28
CA ILE A 143 -11.73 1.17 -11.17
C ILE A 143 -11.22 2.55 -11.62
N PHE A 144 -10.41 2.62 -12.68
CA PHE A 144 -9.88 3.87 -13.22
C PHE A 144 -10.95 4.74 -13.87
N ARG A 145 -12.17 4.24 -14.10
CA ARG A 145 -13.32 5.08 -14.52
C ARG A 145 -13.96 5.83 -13.36
N ILE A 146 -13.73 5.38 -12.13
CA ILE A 146 -14.34 5.92 -10.91
C ILE A 146 -13.35 6.81 -10.16
N LEU A 147 -12.08 6.39 -10.10
CA LEU A 147 -10.99 7.06 -9.38
C LEU A 147 -9.74 7.09 -10.24
N ARG A 148 -9.04 8.23 -10.30
CA ARG A 148 -7.79 8.33 -11.07
C ARG A 148 -6.64 7.59 -10.42
N GLN A 149 -6.59 7.59 -9.09
CA GLN A 149 -5.45 7.10 -8.31
C GLN A 149 -5.85 6.04 -7.27
N PRO A 150 -6.45 4.91 -7.70
CA PRO A 150 -6.95 3.86 -6.81
C PRO A 150 -5.84 3.14 -6.03
N ARG A 151 -4.63 3.04 -6.59
CA ARG A 151 -3.48 2.42 -5.90
C ARG A 151 -2.95 3.28 -4.76
N TYR A 152 -2.96 4.61 -4.91
CA TYR A 152 -2.59 5.53 -3.84
C TYR A 152 -3.64 5.57 -2.73
N LEU A 153 -4.93 5.51 -3.10
CA LEU A 153 -6.00 5.32 -2.12
C LEU A 153 -5.79 4.03 -1.33
N ALA A 154 -5.46 2.93 -2.01
CA ALA A 154 -5.15 1.66 -1.36
C ALA A 154 -3.95 1.78 -0.40
N THR A 155 -2.89 2.49 -0.78
CA THR A 155 -1.74 2.76 0.11
C THR A 155 -2.17 3.51 1.37
N MET A 156 -3.03 4.53 1.24
CA MET A 156 -3.53 5.27 2.40
C MET A 156 -4.38 4.38 3.32
N ILE A 157 -5.24 3.55 2.74
CA ILE A 157 -6.04 2.54 3.47
C ILE A 157 -5.11 1.57 4.21
N GLN A 158 -4.02 1.13 3.59
CA GLN A 158 -3.04 0.23 4.21
C GLN A 158 -2.31 0.89 5.39
N LEU A 159 -1.89 2.15 5.26
CA LEU A 159 -1.25 2.90 6.38
C LEU A 159 -2.20 2.99 7.58
N ILE A 160 -3.46 3.36 7.35
CA ILE A 160 -4.49 3.40 8.39
C ILE A 160 -4.72 2.00 8.99
N GLY A 161 -4.82 0.98 8.14
CA GLY A 161 -5.02 -0.40 8.56
C GLY A 161 -3.90 -0.92 9.47
N ILE A 162 -2.63 -0.62 9.16
CA ILE A 162 -1.48 -0.95 10.00
C ILE A 162 -1.59 -0.27 11.37
N ALA A 163 -1.85 1.04 11.39
CA ALA A 163 -1.98 1.80 12.63
C ALA A 163 -3.10 1.25 13.53
N LEU A 164 -4.28 0.95 12.96
CA LEU A 164 -5.40 0.38 13.70
C LEU A 164 -5.14 -1.06 14.16
N ALA A 165 -4.53 -1.89 13.29
CA ALA A 165 -4.20 -3.27 13.61
C ALA A 165 -3.22 -3.37 14.77
N LEU A 166 -2.34 -2.38 14.93
CA LEU A 166 -1.38 -2.24 16.02
C LEU A 166 -1.83 -1.23 17.10
N SER A 167 -3.13 -0.90 17.13
CA SER A 167 -3.75 0.02 18.10
C SER A 167 -3.03 1.36 18.30
N SER A 168 -2.26 1.84 17.32
CA SER A 168 -1.40 3.01 17.49
C SER A 168 -2.09 4.31 17.03
N TYR A 169 -2.50 5.13 18.00
CA TYR A 169 -3.04 6.47 17.76
C TYR A 169 -2.02 7.39 17.06
N TRP A 170 -0.76 7.36 17.50
CA TRP A 170 0.31 8.12 16.86
C TRP A 170 0.59 7.63 15.44
N GLY A 171 0.45 6.32 15.19
CA GLY A 171 0.44 5.77 13.84
C GLY A 171 -0.62 6.44 12.95
N LEU A 172 -1.86 6.59 13.42
CA LEU A 172 -2.90 7.29 12.65
C LEU A 172 -2.50 8.74 12.34
N ILE A 173 -1.93 9.45 13.32
CA ILE A 173 -1.44 10.81 13.13
C ILE A 173 -0.34 10.84 12.06
N PHE A 174 0.63 9.94 12.09
CA PHE A 174 1.70 9.91 11.07
C PHE A 174 1.19 9.51 9.69
N ALA A 175 0.24 8.58 9.61
CA ALA A 175 -0.39 8.21 8.35
C ALA A 175 -1.05 9.43 7.69
N VAL A 176 -1.81 10.23 8.45
CA VAL A 176 -2.51 11.41 7.91
C VAL A 176 -1.59 12.63 7.78
N GLY A 177 -0.74 12.89 8.77
CA GLY A 177 0.11 14.08 8.86
C GLY A 177 1.34 14.05 7.94
N ILE A 178 1.85 12.85 7.62
CA ILE A 178 3.04 12.69 6.76
C ILE A 178 2.70 11.83 5.54
N GLY A 179 2.05 10.68 5.74
CA GLY A 179 1.73 9.75 4.66
C GLY A 179 0.84 10.35 3.58
N LEU A 180 -0.25 11.03 3.96
CA LEU A 180 -1.16 11.67 3.01
C LEU A 180 -0.48 12.79 2.20
N PRO A 181 0.24 13.77 2.80
CA PRO A 181 1.00 14.76 2.03
C PRO A 181 1.99 14.15 1.04
N LEU A 182 2.74 13.11 1.45
CA LEU A 182 3.67 12.40 0.57
C LEU A 182 2.91 11.80 -0.62
N ILE A 183 1.86 11.03 -0.37
CA ILE A 183 1.01 10.43 -1.41
C ILE A 183 0.46 11.50 -2.36
N LEU A 184 -0.02 12.63 -1.85
CA LEU A 184 -0.54 13.72 -2.68
C LEU A 184 0.55 14.37 -3.55
N ALA A 185 1.80 14.46 -3.05
CA ALA A 185 2.93 14.92 -3.85
C ALA A 185 3.25 13.94 -4.98
N GLU A 186 3.24 12.64 -4.71
CA GLU A 186 3.46 11.59 -5.71
C GLU A 186 2.39 11.64 -6.81
N VAL A 187 1.12 11.73 -6.41
CA VAL A 187 -0.02 11.85 -7.30
C VAL A 187 0.10 13.07 -8.20
N ARG A 188 0.48 14.24 -7.66
CA ARG A 188 0.66 15.46 -8.45
C ARG A 188 1.79 15.33 -9.46
N TYR A 189 2.89 14.69 -9.08
CA TYR A 189 4.00 14.43 -10.00
C TYR A 189 3.54 13.52 -11.14
N GLU A 190 2.90 12.41 -10.81
CA GLU A 190 2.43 11.45 -11.80
C GLU A 190 1.39 12.05 -12.75
N GLU A 191 0.41 12.81 -12.24
CA GLU A 191 -0.57 13.47 -13.08
C GLU A 191 0.08 14.44 -14.08
N LYS A 192 1.14 15.17 -13.67
CA LYS A 192 1.89 16.02 -14.61
C LYS A 192 2.55 15.21 -15.71
N VAL A 193 3.14 14.06 -15.39
CA VAL A 193 3.77 13.20 -16.41
C VAL A 193 2.73 12.59 -17.34
N LEU A 194 1.59 12.15 -16.81
CA LEU A 194 0.49 11.60 -17.62
C LEU A 194 -0.14 12.65 -18.55
N VAL A 195 -0.32 13.89 -18.07
CA VAL A 195 -0.73 15.02 -18.93
C VAL A 195 0.28 15.27 -20.03
N HIS A 196 1.59 15.24 -19.73
CA HIS A 196 2.61 15.46 -20.75
C HIS A 196 2.62 14.34 -21.81
N HIS A 197 2.41 13.10 -21.40
CA HIS A 197 2.44 11.93 -22.28
C HIS A 197 1.19 11.80 -23.16
N PHE A 198 0.00 11.89 -22.57
CA PHE A 198 -1.29 11.64 -23.24
C PHE A 198 -2.03 12.92 -23.65
N LYS A 199 -1.53 14.10 -23.26
CA LYS A 199 -2.04 15.43 -23.67
C LYS A 199 -3.56 15.54 -23.47
N THR A 200 -4.29 15.83 -24.54
CA THR A 200 -5.72 16.12 -24.54
C THR A 200 -6.57 14.95 -24.03
N GLU A 201 -6.17 13.69 -24.28
CA GLU A 201 -6.91 12.51 -23.81
C GLU A 201 -6.98 12.48 -22.27
N TYR A 202 -5.83 12.67 -21.62
CA TYR A 202 -5.77 12.66 -20.17
C TYR A 202 -6.39 13.92 -19.55
N ILE A 203 -6.24 15.09 -20.18
CA ILE A 203 -6.92 16.32 -19.74
C ILE A 203 -8.45 16.16 -19.77
N ASN A 204 -9.01 15.50 -20.78
CA ASN A 204 -10.44 15.24 -20.84
C ASN A 204 -10.88 14.25 -19.76
N TYR A 205 -10.05 13.25 -19.48
CA TYR A 205 -10.27 12.31 -18.38
C TYR A 205 -10.27 12.99 -17.00
N THR A 206 -9.37 13.94 -16.74
CA THR A 206 -9.31 14.61 -15.43
C THR A 206 -10.52 15.48 -15.12
N LYS A 207 -11.28 15.89 -16.15
CA LYS A 207 -12.53 16.65 -15.98
C LYS A 207 -13.68 15.79 -15.45
N SER A 208 -13.70 14.50 -15.77
CA SER A 208 -14.83 13.60 -15.46
C SER A 208 -14.58 12.68 -14.28
N VAL A 209 -13.32 12.38 -13.95
CA VAL A 209 -12.96 11.40 -12.91
C VAL A 209 -12.16 12.06 -11.79
N PRO A 210 -12.58 11.95 -10.51
CA PRO A 210 -11.85 12.54 -9.37
C PRO A 210 -10.60 11.73 -8.97
N VAL A 211 -9.69 12.37 -8.23
CA VAL A 211 -8.38 11.78 -7.87
C VAL A 211 -8.50 10.56 -6.95
N LEU A 212 -9.00 10.78 -5.71
CA LEU A 212 -9.00 9.77 -4.64
C LEU A 212 -10.40 9.45 -4.10
N PHE A 213 -11.34 10.39 -4.14
CA PHE A 213 -12.69 10.20 -3.62
C PHE A 213 -13.72 10.20 -4.76
N PRO A 214 -14.58 9.18 -4.87
CA PRO A 214 -15.56 9.10 -5.94
C PRO A 214 -16.56 10.24 -5.79
N LYS A 215 -16.85 10.93 -6.90
CA LYS A 215 -17.97 11.86 -6.97
C LYS A 215 -19.18 11.04 -7.40
N PHE A 216 -20.05 10.71 -6.45
CA PHE A 216 -21.39 10.26 -6.80
C PHE A 216 -22.11 11.45 -7.43
N ARG A 217 -22.20 11.49 -8.76
CA ARG A 217 -23.08 12.44 -9.45
C ARG A 217 -24.51 12.08 -9.01
N LYS A 218 -25.22 13.06 -8.44
CA LYS A 218 -26.68 13.00 -8.28
C LYS A 218 -27.35 12.94 -9.64
#